data_AF-U7V801-F1
#
_entry.id   AF-U7V801-F1
#
_cell.length_a   1.000
_cell.length_b   1.000
_cell.length_c   1.000
_cell.angle_alpha   90.00
_cell.angle_beta   90.00
_cell.angle_gamma   90.00
#
_symmetry.space_group_name_H-M   'P 1'
#
loop_
_entity.id
_entity.type
_entity.pdbx_description
1 polymer ?
#
loop_
_entity_poly.entity_id
_entity_poly.type
_entity_poly.pdbx_seq_one_letter_code
_entity_poly.pdbx_strand_id
1 'polypeptide(L)'
;MLLKNCRVLYHGEEDIKDILVEKGKIVKIYRCSEVEELDIDEIIDMDGNWVLPGVIDVHTHMRDPGLSYKEDFETGSKACAKGGVTTFIDMPNTVPNTTTKEILDAKESNSKNRSYVDYGFHFGGSKLDNSEEIRKVRDRVASTKIFLNMSTGDMLVEEEKVLENLFKESKIISVHAEEEMVDKAIDLARKFRKPLYLCHLSKKSEVEKLRAAKKEGLKIYGEVAPHHLFLDSSMANSLLIMKPELKSKEDNEALWLGIEDGTIDTIGTDHAPHTLEEKNSKTTYGIPGVENSLEMMLKELNKKIDMKTLQKVMSENPAKIFGIVGKGKIEVGYDADLVVVDLNNKEIIKNEDVISKCAWTPYSGIVGGGKVLLTMVRGHIVYDGKNFIEKIGEGVNYKNV
;
A
#
# COMPACT_ATOMS: atom_id res chain seq x y z
N MET A 1 8.31 -6.58 25.71
CA MET A 1 7.72 -5.23 25.77
C MET A 1 6.21 -5.33 25.98
N LEU A 2 5.64 -4.50 26.86
CA LEU A 2 4.20 -4.40 27.09
C LEU A 2 3.70 -3.02 26.64
N LEU A 3 2.73 -3.00 25.72
CA LEU A 3 2.03 -1.78 25.30
C LEU A 3 0.76 -1.65 26.13
N LYS A 4 0.63 -0.59 26.92
CA LYS A 4 -0.50 -0.38 27.82
C LYS A 4 -1.54 0.57 27.22
N ASN A 5 -2.79 0.41 27.65
CA ASN A 5 -3.89 1.31 27.33
C ASN A 5 -4.08 1.52 25.82
N CYS A 6 -3.93 0.47 25.02
CA CYS A 6 -4.12 0.50 23.58
C CYS A 6 -5.61 0.52 23.27
N ARG A 7 -6.13 1.58 22.63
CA ARG A 7 -7.48 1.55 22.09
C ARG A 7 -7.48 0.83 20.75
N VAL A 8 -8.15 -0.30 20.67
CA VAL A 8 -8.10 -1.22 19.52
C VAL A 8 -9.49 -1.67 19.12
N LEU A 9 -9.61 -2.22 17.91
CA LEU A 9 -10.73 -3.09 17.57
C LEU A 9 -10.41 -4.52 17.98
N TYR A 10 -10.99 -4.98 19.09
CA TYR A 10 -10.83 -6.35 19.57
C TYR A 10 -12.10 -7.15 19.29
N HIS A 11 -11.99 -8.21 18.48
CA HIS A 11 -13.15 -8.97 17.96
C HIS A 11 -14.21 -8.11 17.25
N GLY A 12 -13.78 -6.98 16.67
CA GLY A 12 -14.64 -6.07 15.91
C GLY A 12 -15.29 -4.95 16.72
N GLU A 13 -15.07 -4.91 18.04
CA GLU A 13 -15.59 -3.87 18.94
C GLU A 13 -14.45 -2.99 19.47
N GLU A 14 -14.73 -1.70 19.70
CA GLU A 14 -13.78 -0.79 20.36
C GLU A 14 -13.58 -1.21 21.82
N ASP A 15 -12.32 -1.39 22.21
CA ASP A 15 -11.95 -1.77 23.58
C ASP A 15 -10.57 -1.22 23.93
N ILE A 16 -10.28 -1.09 25.24
CA ILE A 16 -8.94 -0.76 25.73
C ILE A 16 -8.26 -2.06 26.18
N LYS A 17 -7.07 -2.31 25.64
CA LYS A 17 -6.30 -3.53 25.85
C LYS A 17 -4.84 -3.22 26.14
N ASP A 18 -4.18 -4.16 26.79
CA ASP A 18 -2.72 -4.19 26.84
C ASP A 18 -2.22 -5.27 25.88
N ILE A 19 -1.14 -5.00 25.15
CA ILE A 19 -0.58 -5.89 24.13
C ILE A 19 0.84 -6.28 24.55
N LEU A 20 1.07 -7.57 24.79
CA LEU A 20 2.40 -8.10 25.05
C LEU A 20 3.07 -8.50 23.74
N VAL A 21 4.27 -7.97 23.55
CA VAL A 21 5.13 -8.21 22.40
C VAL A 21 6.41 -8.91 22.85
N GLU A 22 6.70 -10.05 22.23
CA GLU A 22 7.92 -10.83 22.44
C GLU A 22 8.52 -11.21 21.09
N LYS A 23 9.84 -10.97 20.90
CA LYS A 23 10.58 -11.32 19.67
C LYS A 23 9.86 -10.84 18.39
N GLY A 24 9.33 -9.62 18.47
CA GLY A 24 8.62 -8.93 17.40
C GLY A 24 7.22 -9.45 17.06
N LYS A 25 6.67 -10.36 17.86
CA LYS A 25 5.33 -10.92 17.69
C LYS A 25 4.40 -10.48 18.81
N ILE A 26 3.12 -10.31 18.48
CA ILE A 26 2.05 -10.20 19.47
C ILE A 26 1.85 -11.58 20.09
N VAL A 27 2.12 -11.72 21.38
CA VAL A 27 2.00 -13.02 22.09
C VAL A 27 0.77 -13.12 22.98
N LYS A 28 0.25 -11.98 23.47
CA LYS A 28 -0.97 -11.94 24.26
C LYS A 28 -1.62 -10.56 24.21
N ILE A 29 -2.95 -10.52 24.28
CA ILE A 29 -3.75 -9.30 24.37
C ILE A 29 -4.58 -9.42 25.66
N TYR A 30 -4.37 -8.52 26.60
CA TYR A 30 -4.96 -8.55 27.94
C TYR A 30 -6.09 -7.51 28.06
N ARG A 31 -7.01 -7.73 29.00
CA ARG A 31 -7.74 -6.63 29.63
C ARG A 31 -6.80 -5.90 30.59
N CYS A 32 -6.86 -4.57 30.66
CA CYS A 32 -5.89 -3.73 31.41
C CYS A 32 -5.74 -4.05 32.91
N SER A 33 -6.63 -4.86 33.51
CA SER A 33 -6.57 -5.32 34.90
C SER A 33 -6.06 -6.75 35.07
N GLU A 34 -5.65 -7.44 34.00
CA GLU A 34 -5.28 -8.86 33.98
C GLU A 34 -3.80 -9.09 33.67
N VAL A 35 -2.96 -8.04 33.68
CA VAL A 35 -1.52 -8.19 33.52
C VAL A 35 -0.97 -8.91 34.76
N GLU A 36 -0.64 -10.20 34.59
CA GLU A 36 0.03 -11.02 35.60
C GLU A 36 1.40 -10.42 35.95
N GLU A 37 2.00 -10.81 37.08
CA GLU A 37 3.41 -10.49 37.39
C GLU A 37 4.32 -11.09 36.32
N LEU A 38 4.56 -10.31 35.27
CA LEU A 38 5.43 -10.64 34.16
C LEU A 38 6.74 -9.89 34.36
N ASP A 39 7.86 -10.56 34.09
CA ASP A 39 9.15 -9.90 33.97
C ASP A 39 9.17 -9.16 32.63
N ILE A 40 8.85 -7.87 32.66
CA ILE A 40 8.69 -7.03 31.47
C ILE A 40 9.90 -6.10 31.33
N ASP A 41 10.67 -6.28 30.26
CA ASP A 41 11.84 -5.45 29.98
C ASP A 41 11.49 -3.96 29.75
N GLU A 42 10.35 -3.72 29.10
CA GLU A 42 9.95 -2.38 28.65
C GLU A 42 8.42 -2.24 28.65
N ILE A 43 7.92 -1.14 29.21
CA ILE A 43 6.51 -0.78 29.24
C ILE A 43 6.34 0.57 28.53
N ILE A 44 5.44 0.62 27.55
CA ILE A 44 5.09 1.83 26.82
C ILE A 44 3.60 2.07 27.00
N ASP A 45 3.22 3.23 27.51
CA ASP A 45 1.81 3.64 27.59
C ASP A 45 1.38 4.28 26.26
N MET A 46 0.26 3.82 25.70
CA MET A 46 -0.33 4.39 24.49
C MET A 46 -1.33 5.51 24.81
N ASP A 47 -1.51 5.86 26.08
CA ASP A 47 -2.35 6.97 26.56
C ASP A 47 -3.80 6.89 26.08
N GLY A 48 -4.31 5.68 25.84
CA GLY A 48 -5.68 5.48 25.32
C GLY A 48 -5.85 5.89 23.85
N ASN A 49 -4.76 6.15 23.13
CA ASN A 49 -4.77 6.42 21.68
C ASN A 49 -5.14 5.17 20.88
N TRP A 50 -5.61 5.40 19.65
CA TRP A 50 -5.93 4.33 18.73
C TRP A 50 -4.65 3.62 18.28
N VAL A 51 -4.62 2.30 18.45
CA VAL A 51 -3.60 1.41 17.91
C VAL A 51 -4.24 0.60 16.79
N LEU A 52 -3.71 0.76 15.58
CA LEU A 52 -4.17 0.07 14.38
C LEU A 52 -3.11 -0.96 13.97
N PRO A 53 -3.50 -2.04 13.26
CA PRO A 53 -2.53 -2.83 12.52
C PRO A 53 -1.79 -1.88 11.57
N GLY A 54 -0.49 -2.08 11.43
CA GLY A 54 0.33 -1.27 10.53
C GLY A 54 -0.24 -1.26 9.11
N VAL A 55 -0.19 -0.10 8.45
CA VAL A 55 -0.68 0.01 7.06
C VAL A 55 0.25 -0.78 6.14
N ILE A 56 -0.34 -1.47 5.16
CA ILE A 56 0.36 -2.19 4.11
C ILE A 56 0.02 -1.52 2.78
N ASP A 57 0.96 -0.77 2.24
CA ASP A 57 0.81 -0.10 0.96
C ASP A 57 1.35 -0.97 -0.18
N VAL A 58 0.45 -1.58 -0.92
CA VAL A 58 0.80 -2.53 -2.00
C VAL A 58 1.14 -1.85 -3.32
N HIS A 59 1.16 -0.53 -3.39
CA HIS A 59 1.41 0.17 -4.65
C HIS A 59 2.28 1.39 -4.43
N THR A 60 3.59 1.16 -4.47
CA THR A 60 4.59 2.22 -4.35
C THR A 60 5.60 2.15 -5.48
N HIS A 61 6.22 3.29 -5.78
CA HIS A 61 7.31 3.43 -6.71
C HIS A 61 8.47 4.14 -6.01
N MET A 62 9.35 3.37 -5.36
CA MET A 62 10.51 3.88 -4.61
C MET A 62 11.61 4.44 -5.51
N ARG A 63 11.47 4.31 -6.84
CA ARG A 63 12.37 4.89 -7.86
C ARG A 63 13.83 4.36 -7.80
N ASP A 64 14.08 3.30 -7.05
CA ASP A 64 15.41 2.73 -6.83
C ASP A 64 15.44 1.25 -7.29
N PRO A 65 16.29 0.85 -8.24
CA PRO A 65 17.44 1.58 -8.81
C PRO A 65 17.13 2.55 -9.96
N GLY A 66 18.11 3.44 -10.20
CA GLY A 66 18.27 4.22 -11.43
C GLY A 66 17.52 5.55 -11.49
N LEU A 67 16.52 5.77 -10.63
CA LEU A 67 15.78 7.03 -10.52
C LEU A 67 15.84 7.60 -9.09
N SER A 68 16.86 7.19 -8.33
CA SER A 68 17.01 7.42 -6.88
C SER A 68 17.06 8.89 -6.46
N TYR A 69 17.27 9.80 -7.41
CA TYR A 69 17.20 11.25 -7.17
C TYR A 69 15.77 11.74 -6.90
N LYS A 70 14.74 11.00 -7.33
CA LYS A 70 13.32 11.30 -7.07
C LYS A 70 12.88 10.81 -5.70
N GLU A 71 13.30 9.60 -5.35
CA GLU A 71 13.06 8.89 -4.09
C GLU A 71 13.98 7.67 -4.06
N ASP A 72 14.31 7.14 -2.89
CA ASP A 72 15.01 5.85 -2.78
C ASP A 72 14.43 5.01 -1.63
N PHE A 73 14.90 3.76 -1.48
CA PHE A 73 14.36 2.88 -0.44
C PHE A 73 14.51 3.44 0.98
N GLU A 74 15.52 4.27 1.23
CA GLU A 74 15.70 4.87 2.55
C GLU A 74 14.71 6.01 2.77
N THR A 75 14.65 6.98 1.87
CA THR A 75 13.76 8.13 2.02
C THR A 75 12.28 7.76 1.87
N GLY A 76 11.96 6.83 0.96
CA GLY A 76 10.61 6.31 0.76
C GLY A 76 10.11 5.48 1.95
N SER A 77 10.92 4.59 2.52
CA SER A 77 10.53 3.84 3.72
C SER A 77 10.44 4.72 4.97
N LYS A 78 11.23 5.80 5.03
CA LYS A 78 11.10 6.82 6.06
C LYS A 78 9.75 7.52 5.95
N ALA A 79 9.32 7.92 4.73
CA ALA A 79 8.00 8.48 4.47
C ALA A 79 6.87 7.48 4.82
N CYS A 80 7.08 6.18 4.56
CA CYS A 80 6.18 5.11 5.02
C CYS A 80 6.03 5.12 6.54
N ALA A 81 7.14 5.08 7.29
CA ALA A 81 7.14 5.06 8.75
C ALA A 81 6.44 6.29 9.34
N LYS A 82 6.65 7.48 8.77
CA LYS A 82 5.94 8.69 9.19
C LYS A 82 4.43 8.63 8.91
N GLY A 83 4.04 8.03 7.79
CA GLY A 83 2.64 7.87 7.39
C GLY A 83 1.90 6.68 8.02
N GLY A 84 2.53 5.92 8.92
CA GLY A 84 1.92 4.74 9.55
C GLY A 84 1.97 3.47 8.71
N VAL A 85 2.70 3.50 7.58
CA VAL A 85 2.94 2.35 6.71
C VAL A 85 4.09 1.53 7.27
N THR A 86 3.82 0.27 7.60
CA THR A 86 4.77 -0.70 8.16
C THR A 86 5.26 -1.71 7.12
N THR A 87 4.59 -1.78 5.97
CA THR A 87 5.02 -2.59 4.85
C THR A 87 4.66 -1.91 3.55
N PHE A 88 5.59 -1.83 2.61
CA PHE A 88 5.29 -1.39 1.24
C PHE A 88 5.64 -2.47 0.21
N ILE A 89 4.94 -2.49 -0.93
CA ILE A 89 5.30 -3.30 -2.09
C ILE A 89 5.66 -2.38 -3.25
N ASP A 90 6.89 -2.52 -3.74
CA ASP A 90 7.45 -1.65 -4.77
C ASP A 90 7.25 -2.21 -6.20
N MET A 91 6.89 -1.31 -7.12
CA MET A 91 6.58 -1.60 -8.51
C MET A 91 7.84 -1.81 -9.37
N PRO A 92 7.74 -2.55 -10.50
CA PRO A 92 8.92 -2.98 -11.26
C PRO A 92 9.48 -1.94 -12.23
N ASN A 93 8.86 -0.77 -12.36
CA ASN A 93 9.22 0.27 -13.34
C ASN A 93 10.41 1.17 -12.90
N THR A 94 11.42 0.55 -12.31
CA THR A 94 12.74 1.14 -12.03
C THR A 94 13.63 1.11 -13.27
N VAL A 95 14.87 1.59 -13.17
CA VAL A 95 15.87 1.49 -14.24
C VAL A 95 17.08 0.67 -13.73
N PRO A 96 17.26 -0.58 -14.20
CA PRO A 96 16.43 -1.32 -15.16
C PRO A 96 15.07 -1.76 -14.58
N ASN A 97 14.13 -2.11 -15.47
CA ASN A 97 12.84 -2.65 -15.05
C ASN A 97 13.02 -4.03 -14.40
N THR A 98 12.29 -4.34 -13.33
CA THR A 98 12.40 -5.62 -12.59
C THR A 98 11.67 -6.74 -13.34
N THR A 99 12.22 -7.16 -14.48
CA THR A 99 11.63 -8.13 -15.42
C THR A 99 12.45 -9.42 -15.60
N THR A 100 13.63 -9.53 -15.00
CA THR A 100 14.40 -10.79 -14.91
C THR A 100 14.72 -11.13 -13.46
N LYS A 101 14.97 -12.41 -13.19
CA LYS A 101 15.36 -12.88 -11.86
C LYS A 101 16.63 -12.18 -11.38
N GLU A 102 17.61 -11.96 -12.25
CA GLU A 102 18.86 -11.29 -11.89
C GLU A 102 18.61 -9.85 -11.43
N ILE A 103 17.70 -9.12 -12.09
CA ILE A 103 17.35 -7.76 -11.70
C ILE A 103 16.58 -7.75 -10.37
N LEU A 104 15.68 -8.72 -10.15
CA LEU A 104 15.01 -8.88 -8.86
C LEU A 104 16.02 -9.16 -7.73
N ASP A 105 16.93 -10.10 -7.93
CA ASP A 105 17.97 -10.46 -6.95
C ASP A 105 18.86 -9.24 -6.63
N ALA A 106 19.21 -8.44 -7.64
CA ALA A 106 19.98 -7.21 -7.47
C ALA A 106 19.18 -6.15 -6.69
N LYS A 107 17.88 -6.00 -6.97
CA LYS A 107 16.99 -5.05 -6.28
C LYS A 107 16.77 -5.43 -4.82
N GLU A 108 16.53 -6.71 -4.54
CA GLU A 108 16.46 -7.26 -3.18
C GLU A 108 17.76 -7.04 -2.41
N SER A 109 18.91 -7.20 -3.08
CA SER A 109 20.22 -6.95 -2.46
C SER A 109 20.45 -5.46 -2.20
N ASN A 110 20.00 -4.59 -3.12
CA ASN A 110 20.10 -3.15 -3.02
C ASN A 110 19.22 -2.55 -1.92
N SER A 111 18.13 -3.20 -1.52
CA SER A 111 17.21 -2.70 -0.47
C SER A 111 17.61 -3.10 0.96
N LYS A 112 18.45 -4.12 1.12
CA LYS A 112 18.89 -4.60 2.44
C LYS A 112 19.53 -3.48 3.27
N ASN A 113 19.17 -3.40 4.54
CA ASN A 113 19.69 -2.44 5.53
C ASN A 113 19.45 -0.95 5.17
N ARG A 114 18.54 -0.67 4.23
CA ARG A 114 18.19 0.71 3.84
C ARG A 114 16.78 1.11 4.24
N SER A 115 15.92 0.15 4.54
CA SER A 115 14.52 0.40 4.83
C SER A 115 14.23 0.54 6.33
N TYR A 116 13.39 1.50 6.72
CA TYR A 116 12.82 1.59 8.07
C TYR A 116 11.70 0.59 8.30
N VAL A 117 11.01 0.18 7.24
CA VAL A 117 9.81 -0.67 7.31
C VAL A 117 9.94 -1.88 6.39
N ASP A 118 9.14 -2.91 6.62
CA ASP A 118 9.25 -4.12 5.80
C ASP A 118 8.83 -3.85 4.35
N TYR A 119 9.31 -4.68 3.43
CA TYR A 119 9.12 -4.42 2.01
C TYR A 119 8.94 -5.68 1.18
N GLY A 120 8.30 -5.53 0.03
CA GLY A 120 8.17 -6.55 -0.98
C GLY A 120 8.26 -5.96 -2.38
N PHE A 121 8.17 -6.83 -3.39
CA PHE A 121 8.29 -6.42 -4.78
C PHE A 121 7.19 -7.03 -5.65
N HIS A 122 6.74 -6.25 -6.62
CA HIS A 122 6.08 -6.76 -7.81
C HIS A 122 7.13 -7.09 -8.88
N PHE A 123 6.83 -8.07 -9.73
CA PHE A 123 7.66 -8.42 -10.89
C PHE A 123 7.01 -7.93 -12.18
N GLY A 124 7.78 -7.36 -13.10
CA GLY A 124 7.24 -6.82 -14.35
C GLY A 124 7.00 -7.90 -15.40
N GLY A 125 5.83 -7.87 -16.04
CA GLY A 125 5.63 -8.51 -17.34
C GLY A 125 6.22 -7.64 -18.45
N SER A 126 6.87 -8.27 -19.43
CA SER A 126 7.54 -7.57 -20.53
C SER A 126 6.96 -8.00 -21.88
N LYS A 127 6.97 -7.06 -22.85
CA LYS A 127 6.62 -7.31 -24.25
C LYS A 127 7.56 -8.32 -24.94
N LEU A 128 8.73 -8.57 -24.35
CA LEU A 128 9.71 -9.56 -24.84
C LEU A 128 9.38 -11.00 -24.41
N ASP A 129 8.20 -11.22 -23.81
CA ASP A 129 7.76 -12.51 -23.27
C ASP A 129 8.73 -13.12 -22.25
N ASN A 130 8.80 -12.48 -21.08
CA ASN A 130 9.56 -12.98 -19.94
C ASN A 130 8.78 -13.99 -19.08
N SER A 131 7.86 -14.76 -19.67
CA SER A 131 7.03 -15.73 -18.93
C SER A 131 7.85 -16.82 -18.20
N GLU A 132 8.99 -17.21 -18.75
CA GLU A 132 9.94 -18.11 -18.07
C GLU A 132 10.57 -17.48 -16.83
N GLU A 133 10.90 -16.19 -16.87
CA GLU A 133 11.41 -15.45 -15.72
C GLU A 133 10.36 -15.36 -14.61
N ILE A 134 9.11 -15.06 -14.97
CA ILE A 134 7.97 -15.05 -14.04
C ILE A 134 7.85 -16.41 -13.34
N ARG A 135 7.91 -17.52 -14.10
CA ARG A 135 7.83 -18.88 -13.53
C ARG A 135 8.89 -19.11 -12.45
N LYS A 136 10.11 -18.58 -12.61
CA LYS A 136 11.22 -18.74 -11.66
C LYS A 136 11.01 -17.99 -10.34
N VAL A 137 10.24 -16.89 -10.35
CA VAL A 137 10.20 -15.94 -9.21
C VAL A 137 8.82 -15.67 -8.62
N ARG A 138 7.73 -16.14 -9.25
CA ARG A 138 6.34 -15.81 -8.85
C ARG A 138 5.97 -16.07 -7.38
N ASP A 139 6.69 -16.97 -6.70
CA ASP A 139 6.47 -17.30 -5.30
C ASP A 139 7.25 -16.37 -4.34
N ARG A 140 8.22 -15.61 -4.86
CA ARG A 140 9.04 -14.62 -4.12
C ARG A 140 8.51 -13.18 -4.21
N VAL A 141 7.52 -12.94 -5.07
CA VAL A 141 6.95 -11.61 -5.33
C VAL A 141 5.47 -11.57 -5.00
N ALA A 142 4.94 -10.36 -4.76
CA ALA A 142 3.52 -10.16 -4.48
C ALA A 142 2.66 -10.55 -5.69
N SER A 143 3.02 -10.04 -6.86
CA SER A 143 2.32 -10.32 -8.12
C SER A 143 3.19 -10.03 -9.33
N THR A 144 2.70 -10.40 -10.51
CA THR A 144 3.22 -9.94 -11.79
C THR A 144 2.44 -8.69 -12.23
N LYS A 145 3.10 -7.53 -12.31
CA LYS A 145 2.54 -6.27 -12.80
C LYS A 145 2.63 -6.21 -14.32
N ILE A 146 1.49 -6.02 -14.98
CA ILE A 146 1.38 -5.84 -16.43
C ILE A 146 0.72 -4.48 -16.71
N PHE A 147 1.27 -3.73 -17.66
CA PHE A 147 0.67 -2.48 -18.11
C PHE A 147 -0.04 -2.72 -19.45
N LEU A 148 -1.36 -2.56 -19.45
CA LEU A 148 -2.19 -2.68 -20.65
C LEU A 148 -2.44 -1.31 -21.30
N ASN A 149 -2.27 -0.24 -20.53
CA ASN A 149 -2.22 1.14 -21.02
C ASN A 149 -0.83 1.72 -20.71
N MET A 150 -0.47 2.77 -21.44
CA MET A 150 0.71 3.64 -21.27
C MET A 150 1.73 3.21 -20.20
N SER A 151 2.94 2.80 -20.62
CA SER A 151 4.02 2.46 -19.69
C SER A 151 5.38 2.95 -20.17
N THR A 152 6.40 2.70 -19.36
CA THR A 152 7.81 3.00 -19.66
C THR A 152 8.53 1.75 -20.16
N GLY A 153 9.51 1.93 -21.05
CA GLY A 153 10.39 0.85 -21.50
C GLY A 153 9.66 -0.33 -22.17
N ASP A 154 9.92 -1.54 -21.68
CA ASP A 154 9.44 -2.79 -22.27
C ASP A 154 8.21 -3.38 -21.58
N MET A 155 7.54 -2.61 -20.71
CA MET A 155 6.44 -3.10 -19.86
C MET A 155 5.03 -2.85 -20.40
N LEU A 156 4.88 -2.11 -21.51
CA LEU A 156 3.61 -2.04 -22.24
C LEU A 156 3.48 -3.32 -23.08
N VAL A 157 2.49 -4.16 -22.78
CA VAL A 157 2.31 -5.45 -23.45
C VAL A 157 1.01 -5.46 -24.25
N GLU A 158 1.13 -5.36 -25.57
CA GLU A 158 -0.02 -5.30 -26.48
C GLU A 158 -0.28 -6.64 -27.18
N GLU A 159 0.78 -7.42 -27.44
CA GLU A 159 0.69 -8.67 -28.17
C GLU A 159 -0.10 -9.73 -27.37
N GLU A 160 -1.20 -10.20 -27.96
CA GLU A 160 -2.13 -11.13 -27.32
C GLU A 160 -1.43 -12.41 -26.85
N LYS A 161 -0.53 -12.97 -27.68
CA LYS A 161 0.17 -14.20 -27.34
C LYS A 161 1.08 -14.04 -26.12
N VAL A 162 1.75 -12.89 -26.03
CA VAL A 162 2.59 -12.54 -24.87
C VAL A 162 1.71 -12.40 -23.63
N LEU A 163 0.60 -11.66 -23.70
CA LEU A 163 -0.35 -11.53 -22.59
C LEU A 163 -0.85 -12.89 -22.08
N GLU A 164 -1.24 -13.80 -22.98
CA GLU A 164 -1.64 -15.16 -22.59
C GLU A 164 -0.54 -15.89 -21.82
N ASN A 165 0.71 -15.82 -22.29
CA ASN A 165 1.84 -16.48 -21.67
C ASN A 165 2.15 -15.90 -20.28
N LEU A 166 2.16 -14.56 -20.15
CA LEU A 166 2.37 -13.88 -18.88
C LEU A 166 1.27 -14.24 -17.87
N PHE A 167 -0.01 -14.18 -18.26
CA PHE A 167 -1.14 -14.53 -17.38
C PHE A 167 -1.04 -15.98 -16.92
N LYS A 168 -0.73 -16.92 -17.83
CA LYS A 168 -0.60 -18.34 -17.51
C LYS A 168 0.46 -18.61 -16.45
N GLU A 169 1.60 -17.94 -16.50
CA GLU A 169 2.72 -18.19 -15.59
C GLU A 169 2.64 -17.42 -14.26
N SER A 170 1.89 -16.34 -14.22
CA SER A 170 1.71 -15.50 -13.03
C SER A 170 0.97 -16.22 -11.89
N LYS A 171 1.32 -15.89 -10.64
CA LYS A 171 0.60 -16.31 -9.42
C LYS A 171 -0.65 -15.45 -9.22
N ILE A 172 -0.45 -14.14 -9.19
CA ILE A 172 -1.48 -13.08 -9.20
C ILE A 172 -1.05 -12.10 -10.29
N ILE A 173 -2.00 -11.58 -11.06
CA ILE A 173 -1.73 -10.53 -12.04
C ILE A 173 -2.22 -9.22 -11.47
N SER A 174 -1.33 -8.24 -11.32
CA SER A 174 -1.71 -6.85 -11.07
C SER A 174 -1.68 -6.09 -12.38
N VAL A 175 -2.73 -5.34 -12.72
CA VAL A 175 -2.78 -4.61 -13.99
C VAL A 175 -2.95 -3.11 -13.77
N HIS A 176 -2.22 -2.34 -14.57
CA HIS A 176 -2.64 -0.99 -14.92
C HIS A 176 -3.53 -1.11 -16.16
N ALA A 177 -4.82 -0.88 -15.99
CA ALA A 177 -5.84 -0.99 -17.03
C ALA A 177 -6.85 0.15 -16.90
N GLU A 178 -7.12 0.85 -17.99
CA GLU A 178 -8.14 1.89 -18.09
C GLU A 178 -9.21 1.46 -19.10
N GLU A 179 -10.48 1.74 -18.79
CA GLU A 179 -11.62 1.59 -19.70
C GLU A 179 -11.78 0.17 -20.31
N GLU A 180 -11.64 0.02 -21.63
CA GLU A 180 -11.79 -1.27 -22.34
C GLU A 180 -10.70 -2.28 -21.95
N MET A 181 -9.53 -1.81 -21.50
CA MET A 181 -8.47 -2.71 -21.03
C MET A 181 -8.83 -3.41 -19.73
N VAL A 182 -9.77 -2.87 -18.96
CA VAL A 182 -10.32 -3.54 -17.77
C VAL A 182 -11.08 -4.80 -18.19
N ASP A 183 -11.91 -4.71 -19.24
CA ASP A 183 -12.65 -5.88 -19.76
C ASP A 183 -11.68 -6.93 -20.31
N LYS A 184 -10.67 -6.48 -21.06
CA LYS A 184 -9.61 -7.37 -21.58
C LYS A 184 -8.88 -8.12 -20.46
N ALA A 185 -8.51 -7.43 -19.38
CA ALA A 185 -7.86 -8.05 -18.23
C ALA A 185 -8.78 -9.08 -17.55
N ILE A 186 -10.05 -8.76 -17.36
CA ILE A 186 -11.06 -9.66 -16.80
C ILE A 186 -11.23 -10.91 -17.68
N ASP A 187 -11.31 -10.74 -18.99
CA ASP A 187 -11.47 -11.84 -19.94
C ASP A 187 -10.27 -12.80 -19.93
N LEU A 188 -9.05 -12.27 -19.88
CA LEU A 188 -7.83 -13.07 -19.74
C LEU A 188 -7.80 -13.80 -18.39
N ALA A 189 -8.14 -13.12 -17.30
CA ALA A 189 -8.20 -13.74 -15.98
C ALA A 189 -9.24 -14.86 -15.92
N ARG A 190 -10.41 -14.67 -16.54
CA ARG A 190 -11.46 -15.68 -16.69
C ARG A 190 -10.97 -16.88 -17.51
N LYS A 191 -10.35 -16.63 -18.67
CA LYS A 191 -9.82 -17.66 -19.57
C LYS A 191 -8.78 -18.55 -18.91
N PHE A 192 -7.85 -17.96 -18.16
CA PHE A 192 -6.75 -18.68 -17.50
C PHE A 192 -7.03 -19.07 -16.05
N ARG A 193 -8.20 -18.70 -15.51
CA ARG A 193 -8.60 -18.91 -14.10
C ARG A 193 -7.55 -18.39 -13.12
N LYS A 194 -7.07 -17.18 -13.36
CA LYS A 194 -6.01 -16.55 -12.56
C LYS A 194 -6.56 -15.46 -11.66
N PRO A 195 -6.00 -15.28 -10.45
CA PRO A 195 -6.29 -14.11 -9.64
C PRO A 195 -5.90 -12.83 -10.35
N LEU A 196 -6.81 -11.86 -10.41
CA LEU A 196 -6.58 -10.54 -11.02
C LEU A 196 -6.72 -9.44 -9.97
N TYR A 197 -5.83 -8.47 -10.02
CA TYR A 197 -5.81 -7.31 -9.15
C TYR A 197 -5.80 -6.04 -10.03
N LEU A 198 -6.92 -5.33 -10.07
CA LEU A 198 -7.06 -4.08 -10.80
C LEU A 198 -6.49 -2.94 -9.94
N CYS A 199 -5.36 -2.36 -10.35
CA CYS A 199 -4.74 -1.25 -9.63
C CYS A 199 -5.54 0.06 -9.81
N HIS A 200 -5.45 0.95 -8.82
CA HIS A 200 -5.84 2.38 -8.84
C HIS A 200 -7.07 2.69 -9.71
N LEU A 201 -8.19 2.01 -9.45
CA LEU A 201 -9.47 2.27 -10.12
C LEU A 201 -9.86 3.73 -9.94
N SER A 202 -10.33 4.36 -11.02
CA SER A 202 -10.57 5.81 -11.02
C SER A 202 -11.97 6.20 -11.48
N LYS A 203 -12.70 5.28 -12.13
CA LYS A 203 -14.04 5.54 -12.67
C LYS A 203 -15.12 4.65 -12.07
N LYS A 204 -16.33 5.19 -11.99
CA LYS A 204 -17.55 4.45 -11.63
C LYS A 204 -17.77 3.20 -12.48
N SER A 205 -17.58 3.31 -13.79
CA SER A 205 -17.77 2.20 -14.73
C SER A 205 -16.80 1.04 -14.47
N GLU A 206 -15.60 1.31 -13.97
CA GLU A 206 -14.61 0.28 -13.63
C GLU A 206 -14.99 -0.45 -12.34
N VAL A 207 -15.53 0.27 -11.35
CA VAL A 207 -16.10 -0.32 -10.13
C VAL A 207 -17.29 -1.23 -10.48
N GLU A 208 -18.14 -0.83 -11.41
CA GLU A 208 -19.27 -1.64 -11.89
C GLU A 208 -18.80 -2.93 -12.58
N LYS A 209 -17.76 -2.85 -13.42
CA LYS A 209 -17.12 -4.02 -14.05
C LYS A 209 -16.53 -4.98 -13.00
N LEU A 210 -15.80 -4.45 -12.03
CA LEU A 210 -15.26 -5.23 -10.92
C LEU A 210 -16.39 -5.94 -10.15
N ARG A 211 -17.46 -5.22 -9.82
CA ARG A 211 -18.62 -5.76 -9.11
C ARG A 211 -19.28 -6.89 -9.90
N ALA A 212 -19.45 -6.73 -11.21
CA ALA A 212 -20.00 -7.77 -12.09
C ALA A 212 -19.10 -9.02 -12.12
N ALA A 213 -17.79 -8.84 -12.31
CA ALA A 213 -16.82 -9.92 -12.31
C ALA A 213 -16.77 -10.69 -10.98
N LYS A 214 -16.87 -9.99 -9.83
CA LYS A 214 -16.99 -10.63 -8.51
C LYS A 214 -18.28 -11.45 -8.37
N LYS A 215 -19.41 -10.95 -8.87
CA LYS A 215 -20.69 -11.69 -8.86
C LYS A 215 -20.65 -12.97 -9.71
N GLU A 216 -19.82 -13.02 -10.75
CA GLU A 216 -19.55 -14.23 -11.54
C GLU A 216 -18.67 -15.27 -10.78
N GLY A 217 -18.14 -14.92 -9.61
CA GLY A 217 -17.27 -15.79 -8.82
C GLY A 217 -15.80 -15.76 -9.25
N LEU A 218 -15.38 -14.78 -10.05
CA LEU A 218 -13.97 -14.61 -10.38
C LEU A 218 -13.16 -14.18 -9.15
N LYS A 219 -11.94 -14.72 -9.02
CA LYS A 219 -10.97 -14.27 -8.01
C LYS A 219 -10.33 -12.96 -8.47
N ILE A 220 -11.10 -11.87 -8.37
CA ILE A 220 -10.70 -10.53 -8.81
C ILE A 220 -10.78 -9.55 -7.64
N TYR A 221 -9.84 -8.61 -7.60
CA TYR A 221 -9.70 -7.60 -6.57
C TYR A 221 -9.54 -6.21 -7.17
N GLY A 222 -9.98 -5.19 -6.44
CA GLY A 222 -9.83 -3.78 -6.82
C GLY A 222 -9.08 -2.97 -5.78
N GLU A 223 -8.20 -2.12 -6.27
CA GLU A 223 -7.52 -1.08 -5.52
C GLU A 223 -8.04 0.30 -5.90
N VAL A 224 -8.09 1.23 -4.95
CA VAL A 224 -8.22 2.66 -5.23
C VAL A 224 -7.14 3.43 -4.50
N ALA A 225 -6.64 4.50 -5.11
CA ALA A 225 -5.68 5.38 -4.47
C ALA A 225 -6.36 6.58 -3.79
N PRO A 226 -5.84 7.09 -2.65
CA PRO A 226 -6.47 8.21 -1.95
C PRO A 226 -6.66 9.45 -2.82
N HIS A 227 -5.78 9.72 -3.79
CA HIS A 227 -5.98 10.86 -4.70
C HIS A 227 -7.21 10.71 -5.59
N HIS A 228 -7.63 9.50 -5.96
CA HIS A 228 -8.91 9.27 -6.66
C HIS A 228 -10.13 9.28 -5.72
N LEU A 229 -9.94 9.33 -4.40
CA LEU A 229 -11.02 9.48 -3.42
C LEU A 229 -11.25 10.94 -3.01
N PHE A 230 -10.17 11.73 -2.97
CA PHE A 230 -10.15 13.07 -2.37
C PHE A 230 -9.98 14.20 -3.37
N LEU A 231 -9.45 13.92 -4.56
CA LEU A 231 -9.22 14.91 -5.61
C LEU A 231 -10.05 14.56 -6.84
N ASP A 232 -10.48 15.60 -7.55
CA ASP A 232 -11.30 15.47 -8.75
C ASP A 232 -10.76 16.36 -9.88
N SER A 233 -11.30 16.18 -11.09
CA SER A 233 -10.86 16.86 -12.30
C SER A 233 -10.91 18.39 -12.21
N SER A 234 -11.73 18.97 -11.32
CA SER A 234 -11.76 20.43 -11.09
C SER A 234 -10.53 20.96 -10.35
N MET A 235 -9.78 20.08 -9.69
CA MET A 235 -8.54 20.40 -8.99
C MET A 235 -7.28 20.17 -9.83
N ALA A 236 -7.45 19.64 -11.06
CA ALA A 236 -6.35 19.27 -11.93
C ALA A 236 -5.41 20.46 -12.21
N ASN A 237 -4.12 20.21 -12.09
CA ASN A 237 -3.05 21.15 -12.39
C ASN A 237 -1.79 20.39 -12.82
N SER A 238 -0.72 21.11 -13.18
CA SER A 238 0.53 20.52 -13.68
C SER A 238 1.19 19.55 -12.69
N LEU A 239 1.02 19.74 -11.39
CA LEU A 239 1.56 18.83 -10.38
C LEU A 239 0.75 17.53 -10.28
N LEU A 240 -0.55 17.57 -10.55
CA LEU A 240 -1.48 16.44 -10.40
C LEU A 240 -1.64 15.59 -11.65
N ILE A 241 -0.68 15.64 -12.58
CA ILE A 241 -0.65 14.75 -13.74
C ILE A 241 -0.18 13.36 -13.30
N MET A 242 -1.05 12.36 -13.49
CA MET A 242 -0.83 10.93 -13.21
C MET A 242 -1.75 10.07 -14.08
N LYS A 243 -1.56 8.75 -14.06
CA LYS A 243 -2.43 7.79 -14.76
C LYS A 243 -2.90 6.71 -13.78
N PRO A 244 -4.22 6.46 -13.67
CA PRO A 244 -5.30 7.16 -14.34
C PRO A 244 -5.44 8.62 -13.89
N GLU A 245 -5.85 9.50 -14.80
CA GLU A 245 -6.07 10.91 -14.47
C GLU A 245 -7.21 11.10 -13.46
N LEU A 246 -7.21 12.23 -12.74
CA LEU A 246 -8.33 12.60 -11.87
C LEU A 246 -9.63 12.66 -12.67
N LYS A 247 -10.68 12.06 -12.10
CA LYS A 247 -12.01 11.95 -12.71
C LYS A 247 -13.02 12.83 -12.00
N SER A 248 -14.30 12.63 -12.27
CA SER A 248 -15.36 13.48 -11.71
C SER A 248 -15.61 13.19 -10.23
N LYS A 249 -16.31 14.10 -9.55
CA LYS A 249 -16.80 13.85 -8.18
C LYS A 249 -17.75 12.65 -8.09
N GLU A 250 -18.53 12.40 -9.14
CA GLU A 250 -19.39 11.22 -9.22
C GLU A 250 -18.54 9.93 -9.20
N ASP A 251 -17.39 9.94 -9.87
CA ASP A 251 -16.45 8.82 -9.81
C ASP A 251 -15.87 8.65 -8.41
N ASN A 252 -15.48 9.74 -7.72
CA ASN A 252 -15.04 9.66 -6.33
C ASN A 252 -16.12 9.03 -5.43
N GLU A 253 -17.38 9.44 -5.57
CA GLU A 253 -18.50 8.90 -4.80
C GLU A 253 -18.73 7.41 -5.08
N ALA A 254 -18.63 6.98 -6.34
CA ALA A 254 -18.73 5.58 -6.70
C ALA A 254 -17.59 4.73 -6.11
N LEU A 255 -16.38 5.28 -6.02
CA LEU A 255 -15.24 4.63 -5.37
C LEU A 255 -15.47 4.49 -3.85
N TRP A 256 -15.97 5.53 -3.18
CA TRP A 256 -16.34 5.43 -1.76
C TRP A 256 -17.43 4.39 -1.51
N LEU A 257 -18.48 4.35 -2.33
CA LEU A 257 -19.53 3.33 -2.25
C LEU A 257 -18.97 1.92 -2.51
N GLY A 258 -17.99 1.80 -3.40
CA GLY A 258 -17.27 0.55 -3.67
C GLY A 258 -16.46 0.05 -2.47
N ILE A 259 -15.91 0.95 -1.66
CA ILE A 259 -15.24 0.60 -0.39
C ILE A 259 -16.29 0.13 0.63
N GLU A 260 -17.37 0.90 0.78
CA GLU A 260 -18.45 0.62 1.74
C GLU A 260 -19.13 -0.74 1.48
N ASP A 261 -19.43 -1.06 0.21
CA ASP A 261 -20.10 -2.31 -0.16
C ASP A 261 -19.13 -3.51 -0.33
N GLY A 262 -17.83 -3.30 -0.16
CA GLY A 262 -16.79 -4.32 -0.29
C GLY A 262 -16.44 -4.72 -1.73
N THR A 263 -16.92 -3.96 -2.73
CA THR A 263 -16.49 -4.13 -4.13
C THR A 263 -15.00 -3.83 -4.29
N ILE A 264 -14.49 -2.78 -3.66
CA ILE A 264 -13.08 -2.40 -3.62
C ILE A 264 -12.43 -3.05 -2.39
N ASP A 265 -11.29 -3.68 -2.59
CA ASP A 265 -10.66 -4.52 -1.56
C ASP A 265 -9.56 -3.78 -0.79
N THR A 266 -8.86 -2.85 -1.43
CA THR A 266 -7.64 -2.26 -0.86
C THR A 266 -7.48 -0.79 -1.19
N ILE A 267 -6.75 -0.09 -0.31
CA ILE A 267 -6.16 1.22 -0.61
C ILE A 267 -4.67 1.03 -0.88
N GLY A 268 -4.19 1.49 -2.03
CA GLY A 268 -2.78 1.54 -2.39
C GLY A 268 -2.45 2.94 -2.91
N THR A 269 -1.32 3.52 -2.54
CA THR A 269 -1.16 4.98 -2.72
C THR A 269 -0.75 5.40 -4.12
N ASP A 270 -0.19 4.45 -4.88
CA ASP A 270 0.54 4.73 -6.11
C ASP A 270 1.57 5.87 -5.87
N HIS A 271 2.27 5.79 -4.73
CA HIS A 271 3.30 6.77 -4.40
C HIS A 271 4.38 6.75 -5.47
N ALA A 272 4.35 7.75 -6.34
CA ALA A 272 5.12 7.83 -7.57
C ALA A 272 5.77 9.22 -7.68
N PRO A 273 6.72 9.55 -6.78
CA PRO A 273 7.27 10.89 -6.64
C PRO A 273 8.06 11.32 -7.88
N HIS A 274 8.01 12.63 -8.11
CA HIS A 274 8.78 13.39 -9.09
C HIS A 274 9.22 14.69 -8.41
N THR A 275 10.41 15.18 -8.75
CA THR A 275 10.86 16.48 -8.23
C THR A 275 9.96 17.60 -8.78
N LEU A 276 9.86 18.71 -8.05
CA LEU A 276 9.13 19.90 -8.53
C LEU A 276 9.71 20.43 -9.84
N GLU A 277 11.04 20.37 -10.01
CA GLU A 277 11.71 20.74 -11.25
C GLU A 277 11.23 19.90 -12.44
N GLU A 278 11.10 18.57 -12.27
CA GLU A 278 10.58 17.71 -13.32
C GLU A 278 9.11 17.99 -13.63
N LYS A 279 8.28 18.16 -12.59
CA LYS A 279 6.86 18.52 -12.75
C LYS A 279 6.67 19.83 -13.54
N ASN A 280 7.58 20.79 -13.36
CA ASN A 280 7.51 22.09 -14.01
C ASN A 280 8.18 22.12 -15.40
N SER A 281 9.13 21.23 -15.69
CA SER A 281 9.91 21.25 -16.93
C SER A 281 9.36 20.31 -18.01
N LYS A 282 8.66 19.23 -17.64
CA LYS A 282 8.12 18.24 -18.57
C LYS A 282 6.88 17.56 -18.01
N THR A 283 6.08 16.97 -18.89
CA THR A 283 4.98 16.10 -18.46
C THR A 283 5.56 14.87 -17.76
N THR A 284 5.11 14.63 -16.52
CA THR A 284 5.47 13.45 -15.73
C THR A 284 4.22 12.88 -15.09
N TYR A 285 4.13 11.56 -15.05
CA TYR A 285 2.99 10.83 -14.50
C TYR A 285 3.35 10.24 -13.14
N GLY A 286 2.63 10.67 -12.11
CA GLY A 286 2.79 10.17 -10.74
C GLY A 286 2.86 11.30 -9.72
N ILE A 287 2.38 11.02 -8.52
CA ILE A 287 2.36 11.95 -7.39
C ILE A 287 2.83 11.23 -6.12
N PRO A 288 3.43 11.93 -5.14
CA PRO A 288 3.68 11.34 -3.83
C PRO A 288 2.36 11.18 -3.07
N GLY A 289 2.19 10.08 -2.31
CA GLY A 289 1.01 9.89 -1.46
C GLY A 289 1.21 9.10 -0.17
N VAL A 290 2.28 8.29 -0.07
CA VAL A 290 2.46 7.32 1.04
C VAL A 290 2.34 7.94 2.44
N GLU A 291 2.94 9.11 2.64
CA GLU A 291 3.04 9.77 3.95
C GLU A 291 1.69 10.28 4.47
N ASN A 292 0.78 10.71 3.59
CA ASN A 292 -0.51 11.30 3.99
C ASN A 292 -1.68 10.33 3.80
N SER A 293 -1.44 9.11 3.34
CA SER A 293 -2.49 8.16 2.96
C SER A 293 -3.43 7.83 4.12
N LEU A 294 -2.88 7.43 5.27
CA LEU A 294 -3.64 7.11 6.47
C LEU A 294 -4.35 8.35 7.04
N GLU A 295 -3.64 9.48 7.14
CA GLU A 295 -4.19 10.75 7.62
C GLU A 295 -5.41 11.21 6.79
N MET A 296 -5.33 11.07 5.47
CA MET A 296 -6.45 11.37 4.57
C MET A 296 -7.60 10.40 4.76
N MET A 297 -7.34 9.10 4.86
CA MET A 297 -8.41 8.12 5.10
C MET A 297 -9.10 8.32 6.46
N LEU A 298 -8.35 8.65 7.51
CA LEU A 298 -8.89 8.97 8.83
C LEU A 298 -9.80 10.21 8.83
N LYS A 299 -9.65 11.12 7.86
CA LYS A 299 -10.49 12.32 7.71
C LYS A 299 -11.96 11.99 7.50
N GLU A 300 -12.22 10.86 6.85
CA GLU A 300 -13.55 10.36 6.49
C GLU A 300 -14.03 9.24 7.42
N LEU A 301 -13.29 8.96 8.49
CA LEU A 301 -13.70 8.03 9.52
C LEU A 301 -15.04 8.49 10.13
N ASN A 302 -15.98 7.55 10.24
CA ASN A 302 -17.37 7.77 10.67
C ASN A 302 -18.21 8.67 9.75
N LYS A 303 -17.73 8.96 8.53
CA LYS A 303 -18.49 9.70 7.49
C LYS A 303 -18.69 8.86 6.23
N LYS A 304 -17.60 8.29 5.71
CA LYS A 304 -17.58 7.45 4.50
C LYS A 304 -16.99 6.06 4.76
N ILE A 305 -16.22 5.90 5.83
CA ILE A 305 -15.59 4.64 6.21
C ILE A 305 -15.61 4.47 7.73
N ASP A 306 -15.83 3.24 8.21
CA ASP A 306 -15.71 2.91 9.63
C ASP A 306 -14.32 2.35 9.95
N MET A 307 -13.97 2.26 11.24
CA MET A 307 -12.64 1.81 11.67
C MET A 307 -12.35 0.37 11.20
N LYS A 308 -13.39 -0.48 11.17
CA LYS A 308 -13.27 -1.88 10.77
C LYS A 308 -12.93 -2.00 9.28
N THR A 309 -13.59 -1.23 8.43
CA THR A 309 -13.36 -1.20 6.99
C THR A 309 -12.02 -0.57 6.67
N LEU A 310 -11.63 0.50 7.39
CA LEU A 310 -10.30 1.11 7.27
C LEU A 310 -9.17 0.08 7.49
N GLN A 311 -9.19 -0.64 8.62
CA GLN A 311 -8.19 -1.66 8.91
C GLN A 311 -8.23 -2.82 7.89
N LYS A 312 -9.41 -3.16 7.37
CA LYS A 312 -9.54 -4.16 6.30
C LYS A 312 -8.84 -3.72 5.03
N VAL A 313 -9.17 -2.55 4.49
CA VAL A 313 -8.67 -2.13 3.17
C VAL A 313 -7.22 -1.66 3.18
N MET A 314 -6.70 -1.21 4.34
CA MET A 314 -5.33 -0.72 4.48
C MET A 314 -4.35 -1.75 5.05
N SER A 315 -4.82 -2.83 5.68
CA SER A 315 -3.95 -3.79 6.37
C SER A 315 -4.34 -5.26 6.13
N GLU A 316 -5.55 -5.68 6.49
CA GLU A 316 -5.94 -7.11 6.42
C GLU A 316 -6.04 -7.63 4.98
N ASN A 317 -6.77 -6.94 4.12
CA ASN A 317 -7.00 -7.35 2.74
C ASN A 317 -5.71 -7.34 1.92
N PRO A 318 -4.84 -6.30 1.97
CA PRO A 318 -3.52 -6.35 1.35
C PRO A 318 -2.72 -7.60 1.75
N ALA A 319 -2.60 -7.88 3.05
CA ALA A 319 -1.88 -9.06 3.52
C ALA A 319 -2.51 -10.36 3.00
N LYS A 320 -3.84 -10.46 3.06
CA LYS A 320 -4.58 -11.66 2.63
C LYS A 320 -4.49 -11.91 1.14
N ILE A 321 -4.66 -10.89 0.31
CA ILE A 321 -4.70 -10.99 -1.16
C ILE A 321 -3.34 -11.44 -1.68
N PHE A 322 -2.26 -10.81 -1.23
CA PHE A 322 -0.91 -11.11 -1.70
C PHE A 322 -0.24 -12.24 -0.92
N GLY A 323 -0.87 -12.75 0.13
CA GLY A 323 -0.36 -13.84 0.95
C GLY A 323 0.80 -13.45 1.84
N ILE A 324 0.88 -12.19 2.29
CA ILE A 324 1.93 -11.69 3.19
C ILE A 324 1.78 -12.38 4.55
N VAL A 325 2.84 -13.03 5.01
CA VAL A 325 2.80 -13.85 6.22
C VAL A 325 2.97 -12.96 7.46
N GLY A 326 2.10 -13.17 8.46
CA GLY A 326 2.24 -12.57 9.79
C GLY A 326 1.77 -11.12 9.93
N LYS A 327 1.26 -10.49 8.87
CA LYS A 327 0.92 -9.06 8.88
C LYS A 327 -0.57 -8.76 8.72
N GLY A 328 -0.96 -7.52 9.00
CA GLY A 328 -2.28 -6.96 8.66
C GLY A 328 -3.34 -7.09 9.75
N LYS A 329 -3.01 -7.57 10.95
CA LYS A 329 -3.94 -7.73 12.07
C LYS A 329 -3.27 -7.54 13.43
N ILE A 330 -4.05 -7.11 14.42
CA ILE A 330 -3.68 -7.16 15.84
C ILE A 330 -4.24 -8.46 16.43
N GLU A 331 -3.53 -9.56 16.22
CA GLU A 331 -3.91 -10.91 16.69
C GLU A 331 -2.67 -11.67 17.19
N VAL A 332 -2.86 -12.59 18.13
CA VAL A 332 -1.75 -13.41 18.66
C VAL A 332 -1.09 -14.21 17.53
N GLY A 333 0.24 -14.17 17.47
CA GLY A 333 1.08 -14.80 16.44
C GLY A 333 1.42 -13.91 15.24
N TYR A 334 0.76 -12.76 15.10
CA TYR A 334 1.10 -11.76 14.09
C TYR A 334 2.32 -10.92 14.51
N ASP A 335 3.00 -10.34 13.54
CA ASP A 335 4.03 -9.32 13.76
C ASP A 335 3.41 -8.15 14.53
N ALA A 336 4.17 -7.62 15.48
CA ALA A 336 3.83 -6.37 16.15
C ALA A 336 4.14 -5.18 15.23
N ASP A 337 3.51 -5.18 14.06
CA ASP A 337 3.46 -4.06 13.12
C ASP A 337 2.24 -3.21 13.47
N LEU A 338 2.48 -2.10 14.15
CA LEU A 338 1.44 -1.29 14.78
C LEU A 338 1.65 0.18 14.48
N VAL A 339 0.55 0.92 14.32
CA VAL A 339 0.56 2.38 14.23
C VAL A 339 -0.32 2.96 15.31
N VAL A 340 0.19 3.97 16.02
CA VAL A 340 -0.54 4.71 17.06
C VAL A 340 -0.95 6.05 16.47
N VAL A 341 -2.23 6.39 16.57
CA VAL A 341 -2.79 7.60 15.97
C VAL A 341 -3.60 8.42 16.98
N ASP A 342 -3.41 9.75 16.92
CA ASP A 342 -4.31 10.71 17.55
C ASP A 342 -5.34 11.21 16.53
N LEU A 343 -6.60 10.81 16.73
CA LEU A 343 -7.73 11.21 15.87
C LEU A 343 -8.25 12.63 16.16
N ASN A 344 -7.81 13.26 17.25
CA ASN A 344 -8.21 14.62 17.59
C ASN A 344 -7.34 15.67 16.89
N ASN A 345 -6.17 15.27 16.42
CA ASN A 345 -5.29 16.14 15.66
C ASN A 345 -5.85 16.39 14.25
N LYS A 346 -6.15 17.66 13.94
CA LYS A 346 -6.70 18.12 12.67
C LYS A 346 -5.84 19.26 12.10
N GLU A 347 -4.53 19.04 12.08
CA GLU A 347 -3.57 19.95 11.49
C GLU A 347 -3.78 20.07 9.96
N ILE A 348 -3.30 21.18 9.38
CA ILE A 348 -3.27 21.37 7.93
C ILE A 348 -2.02 20.67 7.41
N ILE A 349 -2.19 19.82 6.39
CA ILE A 349 -1.10 19.18 5.67
C ILE A 349 -0.29 20.23 4.93
N LYS A 350 1.04 20.18 5.04
CA LYS A 350 1.96 21.15 4.43
C LYS A 350 3.10 20.46 3.72
N ASN A 351 3.57 21.07 2.63
CA ASN A 351 4.77 20.61 1.92
C ASN A 351 6.01 20.60 2.82
N GLU A 352 6.12 21.56 3.75
CA GLU A 352 7.27 21.69 4.65
C GLU A 352 7.43 20.49 5.60
N ASP A 353 6.34 19.77 5.86
CA ASP A 353 6.36 18.59 6.72
C ASP A 353 6.76 17.33 5.93
N VAL A 354 6.62 17.32 4.60
CA VAL A 354 6.86 16.12 3.78
C VAL A 354 8.34 15.73 3.79
N ILE A 355 8.60 14.47 4.14
CA ILE A 355 9.98 13.94 4.21
C ILE A 355 10.36 13.10 2.99
N SER A 356 9.38 12.70 2.18
CA SER A 356 9.61 12.15 0.84
C SER A 356 10.56 13.07 0.07
N LYS A 357 11.50 12.51 -0.67
CA LYS A 357 12.61 13.27 -1.27
C LYS A 357 12.15 14.34 -2.27
N CYS A 358 10.94 14.21 -2.83
CA CYS A 358 10.37 15.24 -3.68
C CYS A 358 9.91 16.49 -2.93
N ALA A 359 9.71 16.42 -1.60
CA ALA A 359 9.37 17.53 -0.70
C ALA A 359 8.09 18.30 -1.08
N TRP A 360 7.07 17.58 -1.57
CA TRP A 360 5.75 18.14 -1.82
C TRP A 360 4.68 17.05 -1.70
N THR A 361 3.42 17.45 -1.50
CA THR A 361 2.26 16.55 -1.42
C THR A 361 1.06 17.14 -2.16
N PRO A 362 0.24 16.31 -2.84
CA PRO A 362 -0.97 16.79 -3.50
C PRO A 362 -2.04 17.26 -2.50
N TYR A 363 -1.87 16.98 -1.20
CA TYR A 363 -2.82 17.32 -0.14
C TYR A 363 -2.45 18.60 0.63
N SER A 364 -1.43 19.34 0.19
CA SER A 364 -1.01 20.57 0.86
C SER A 364 -2.15 21.58 0.92
N GLY A 365 -2.42 22.12 2.11
CA GLY A 365 -3.54 23.02 2.39
C GLY A 365 -4.85 22.33 2.79
N ILE A 366 -4.92 21.00 2.75
CA ILE A 366 -6.07 20.22 3.24
C ILE A 366 -5.91 19.96 4.75
N VAL A 367 -7.00 20.06 5.50
CA VAL A 367 -7.07 19.66 6.91
C VAL A 367 -7.09 18.12 7.01
N GLY A 368 -6.11 17.52 7.69
CA GLY A 368 -6.00 16.08 7.92
C GLY A 368 -7.04 15.52 8.90
N GLY A 369 -7.08 14.19 9.02
CA GLY A 369 -8.03 13.46 9.87
C GLY A 369 -7.47 12.83 11.13
N GLY A 370 -6.16 12.91 11.34
CA GLY A 370 -5.46 12.34 12.48
C GLY A 370 -3.96 12.38 12.27
N LYS A 371 -3.20 12.22 13.35
CA LYS A 371 -1.73 12.26 13.32
C LYS A 371 -1.14 10.94 13.77
N VAL A 372 -0.17 10.44 13.01
CA VAL A 372 0.65 9.29 13.41
C VAL A 372 1.59 9.74 14.54
N LEU A 373 1.40 9.16 15.71
CA LEU A 373 2.22 9.39 16.89
C LEU A 373 3.40 8.43 16.95
N LEU A 374 3.21 7.20 16.48
CA LEU A 374 4.21 6.16 16.55
C LEU A 374 3.98 5.12 15.46
N THR A 375 5.06 4.64 14.87
CA THR A 375 5.03 3.49 13.97
C THR A 375 6.02 2.44 14.47
N MET A 376 5.53 1.21 14.58
CA MET A 376 6.27 0.05 15.06
C MET A 376 6.32 -1.02 13.97
N VAL A 377 7.50 -1.62 13.78
CA VAL A 377 7.73 -2.74 12.86
C VAL A 377 8.33 -3.87 13.67
N ARG A 378 7.66 -5.03 13.67
CA ARG A 378 8.07 -6.24 14.41
C ARG A 378 8.47 -5.92 15.86
N GLY A 379 7.65 -5.12 16.55
CA GLY A 379 7.89 -4.76 17.96
C GLY A 379 8.93 -3.67 18.21
N HIS A 380 9.57 -3.12 17.18
CA HIS A 380 10.54 -2.03 17.31
C HIS A 380 9.92 -0.71 16.85
N ILE A 381 10.08 0.34 17.64
CA ILE A 381 9.66 1.69 17.25
C ILE A 381 10.61 2.19 16.17
N VAL A 382 10.08 2.46 14.97
CA VAL A 382 10.86 2.99 13.84
C VAL A 382 10.64 4.49 13.64
N TYR A 383 9.52 5.01 14.14
CA TYR A 383 9.18 6.42 14.20
C TYR A 383 8.41 6.72 15.49
N ASP A 384 8.85 7.73 16.26
CA ASP A 384 8.30 8.11 17.57
C ASP A 384 7.43 9.38 17.53
N GLY A 385 7.02 9.82 16.33
CA GLY A 385 6.29 11.07 16.13
C GLY A 385 7.19 12.27 15.85
N LYS A 386 8.51 12.13 16.03
CA LYS A 386 9.51 13.20 15.81
C LYS A 386 10.79 12.70 15.15
N ASN A 387 11.31 11.57 15.61
CA ASN A 387 12.58 10.98 15.23
C ASN A 387 12.36 9.65 14.52
N PHE A 388 13.33 9.30 13.68
CA PHE A 388 13.43 8.00 13.05
C PHE A 388 14.54 7.23 13.75
N ILE A 389 14.23 6.02 14.22
CA ILE A 389 15.09 5.34 15.20
C ILE A 389 16.09 4.43 14.48
N GLU A 390 15.61 3.41 13.76
CA GLU A 390 16.48 2.40 13.15
C GLU A 390 15.90 1.85 11.83
N LYS A 391 16.80 1.49 10.92
CA LYS A 391 16.49 0.85 9.63
C LYS A 391 16.43 -0.67 9.77
N ILE A 392 15.32 -1.17 10.30
CA ILE A 392 15.13 -2.60 10.56
C ILE A 392 14.32 -3.33 9.49
N GLY A 393 13.88 -2.64 8.44
CA GLY A 393 12.97 -3.20 7.44
C GLY A 393 13.57 -4.40 6.72
N GLU A 394 12.78 -5.47 6.59
CA GLU A 394 13.17 -6.70 5.91
C GLU A 394 12.19 -7.10 4.79
N GLY A 395 12.66 -7.99 3.91
CA GLY A 395 11.83 -8.54 2.84
C GLY A 395 10.72 -9.43 3.40
N VAL A 396 9.47 -9.18 3.01
CA VAL A 396 8.33 -9.98 3.47
C VAL A 396 8.29 -11.36 2.80
N ASN A 397 7.73 -12.33 3.53
CA ASN A 397 7.49 -13.68 3.01
C ASN A 397 6.06 -13.82 2.50
N TYR A 398 5.90 -14.60 1.42
CA TYR A 398 4.61 -14.91 0.83
C TYR A 398 4.26 -16.39 1.04
N LYS A 399 3.01 -16.69 1.41
CA LYS A 399 2.44 -18.03 1.34
C LYS A 399 1.76 -18.26 -0.02
N ASN A 400 1.59 -19.51 -0.42
CA ASN A 400 0.78 -19.84 -1.59
C ASN A 400 -0.70 -19.49 -1.32
N VAL A 401 -1.33 -18.70 -2.21
CA VAL A 401 -2.68 -18.10 -2.05
C VAL A 401 -3.71 -18.60 -3.05
#